data_AF-A0A2S2R330-F1
#
_entry.id   AF-A0A2S2R330-F1
#
_cell.length_a   1.000
_cell.length_b   1.000
_cell.length_c   1.000
_cell.angle_alpha   90.00
_cell.angle_beta   90.00
_cell.angle_gamma   90.00
#
_symmetry.space_group_name_H-M   'P 1'
#
loop_
_entity.id
_entity.type
_entity.pdbx_description
1 polymer ?
#
loop_
_entity_poly.entity_id
_entity_poly.type
_entity_poly.pdbx_seq_one_letter_code
_entity_poly.pdbx_strand_id
1 'polypeptide(L)'
;MQGASERSFQKSWFEKYVWLEYSPSRDLAFCFPCRIFKDNSLNSSQLDDAFSKTSFCSRYRGINRFNKHQMSKSHILSTQAMADYLNTTSIDQQIDISRKKCISKCESDRLRNREIMKRLIDITLCLSSVSSAVEHARLLRHALNYYQFII
;
A
#
# COMPACT_ATOMS: atom_id res chain seq x y z
N MET A 1 5.82 -44.25 -35.14
CA MET A 1 4.74 -43.25 -35.14
C MET A 1 4.90 -42.38 -33.90
N GLN A 2 5.50 -41.19 -34.01
CA GLN A 2 5.69 -40.27 -32.89
C GLN A 2 4.64 -39.16 -32.94
N GLY A 3 3.95 -38.98 -31.81
CA GLY A 3 2.69 -38.27 -31.67
C GLY A 3 2.72 -36.80 -32.07
N ALA A 4 1.72 -36.41 -32.88
CA ALA A 4 1.48 -35.04 -33.31
C ALA A 4 0.98 -34.09 -32.19
N SER A 5 0.81 -34.59 -30.95
CA SER A 5 0.13 -33.88 -29.85
C SER A 5 0.99 -32.84 -29.12
N GLU A 6 2.33 -32.94 -29.20
CA GLU A 6 3.24 -32.05 -28.46
C GLU A 6 3.62 -30.75 -29.22
N ARG A 7 3.04 -30.52 -30.40
CA ARG A 7 3.42 -29.40 -31.29
C ARG A 7 2.38 -28.30 -31.42
N SER A 8 1.28 -28.37 -30.67
CA SER A 8 0.24 -27.34 -30.62
C SER A 8 0.14 -26.73 -29.22
N PHE A 9 -0.33 -25.49 -29.12
CA PHE A 9 -0.64 -24.88 -27.82
C PHE A 9 -1.72 -25.75 -27.14
N GLN A 10 -1.48 -26.16 -25.90
CA GLN A 10 -2.39 -27.07 -25.20
C GLN A 10 -3.27 -26.33 -24.20
N LYS A 11 -4.57 -26.65 -24.20
CA LYS A 11 -5.53 -26.10 -23.23
C LYS A 11 -5.11 -26.36 -21.78
N SER A 12 -4.50 -27.52 -21.51
CA SER A 12 -3.97 -27.90 -20.19
C SER A 12 -2.93 -26.91 -19.64
N TRP A 13 -2.28 -26.12 -20.49
CA TRP A 13 -1.34 -25.09 -20.03
C TRP A 13 -2.05 -23.96 -19.31
N PHE A 14 -3.27 -23.59 -19.71
CA PHE A 14 -4.06 -22.58 -18.99
C PHE A 14 -4.48 -23.03 -17.60
N GLU A 15 -4.79 -24.32 -17.43
CA GLU A 15 -5.15 -24.88 -16.13
C GLU A 15 -3.95 -24.86 -15.17
N LYS A 16 -2.74 -25.04 -15.70
CA LYS A 16 -1.51 -25.08 -14.91
C LYS A 16 -0.89 -23.69 -14.67
N TYR A 17 -0.97 -22.79 -15.64
CA TYR A 17 -0.32 -21.48 -15.61
C TYR A 17 -1.38 -20.39 -15.74
N VAL A 18 -1.98 -20.00 -14.61
CA VAL A 18 -3.09 -19.02 -14.55
C VAL A 18 -2.72 -17.65 -15.14
N TRP A 19 -1.44 -17.30 -15.13
CA TRP A 19 -0.91 -16.05 -15.69
C TRP A 19 -0.73 -16.07 -17.22
N LEU A 20 -0.87 -17.23 -17.86
CA LEU A 20 -0.61 -17.44 -19.29
C LEU A 20 -1.77 -16.93 -20.14
N GLU A 21 -1.47 -16.12 -21.14
CA GLU A 21 -2.42 -15.64 -22.14
C GLU A 21 -1.94 -16.05 -23.53
N TYR A 22 -2.83 -16.54 -24.40
CA TYR A 22 -2.50 -16.89 -25.78
C TYR A 22 -3.24 -15.98 -26.76
N SER A 23 -2.52 -15.45 -27.74
CA SER A 23 -3.08 -14.66 -28.84
C SER A 23 -3.14 -15.50 -30.12
N PRO A 24 -4.35 -15.90 -30.59
CA PRO A 24 -4.48 -16.67 -31.82
C PRO A 24 -3.99 -15.92 -33.07
N SER A 25 -4.16 -14.59 -33.11
CA SER A 25 -3.74 -13.75 -34.24
C SER A 25 -2.23 -13.67 -34.40
N ARG A 26 -1.48 -13.87 -33.30
CA ARG A 26 -0.02 -13.83 -33.28
C ARG A 26 0.62 -15.21 -33.12
N ASP A 27 -0.17 -16.24 -32.81
CA ASP A 27 0.29 -17.58 -32.43
C ASP A 27 1.34 -17.56 -31.30
N LEU A 28 1.03 -16.81 -30.25
CA LEU A 28 2.00 -16.38 -29.26
C LEU A 28 1.45 -16.40 -27.84
N ALA A 29 2.26 -16.88 -26.91
CA ALA A 29 1.93 -16.89 -25.49
C ALA A 29 2.62 -15.75 -24.73
N PHE A 30 1.88 -15.15 -23.80
CA PHE A 30 2.25 -13.98 -22.99
C PHE A 30 2.03 -14.27 -21.51
N CYS A 31 2.68 -13.49 -20.67
CA CYS A 31 2.37 -13.42 -19.25
C CYS A 31 1.62 -12.13 -18.95
N PHE A 32 0.36 -12.25 -18.52
CA PHE A 32 -0.51 -11.09 -18.32
C PHE A 32 0.04 -10.11 -17.26
N PRO A 33 0.43 -10.53 -16.04
CA PRO A 33 1.03 -9.64 -15.06
C PRO A 33 2.29 -8.95 -15.59
N CYS A 34 3.20 -9.70 -16.21
CA CYS A 34 4.45 -9.15 -16.72
C CYS A 34 4.25 -8.13 -17.84
N ARG A 35 3.22 -8.30 -18.68
CA ARG A 35 2.92 -7.36 -19.76
C ARG A 35 2.44 -6.00 -19.23
N ILE A 36 1.63 -6.01 -18.17
CA ILE A 36 1.01 -4.81 -17.59
C ILE A 36 1.97 -4.11 -16.63
N PHE A 37 2.65 -4.87 -15.76
CA PHE A 37 3.47 -4.34 -14.66
C PHE A 37 4.98 -4.34 -14.96
N LYS A 38 5.34 -4.36 -16.24
CA LYS A 38 6.73 -4.36 -16.73
C LYS A 38 7.58 -3.17 -16.26
N ASP A 39 6.96 -2.03 -15.95
CA ASP A 39 7.68 -0.76 -15.71
C ASP A 39 7.64 -0.31 -14.24
N ASN A 40 7.32 -1.22 -13.32
CA ASN A 40 7.54 -0.92 -11.91
C ASN A 40 9.04 -0.74 -11.69
N SER A 41 9.44 0.30 -10.95
CA SER A 41 10.83 0.69 -10.73
C SER A 41 11.73 -0.44 -10.21
N LEU A 42 11.14 -1.47 -9.59
CA LEU A 42 11.80 -2.71 -9.15
C LEU A 42 12.16 -3.71 -10.27
N ASN A 43 11.54 -3.60 -11.46
CA ASN A 43 11.61 -4.56 -12.56
C ASN A 43 12.48 -4.10 -13.75
N SER A 44 12.91 -2.84 -13.79
CA SER A 44 13.55 -2.21 -14.97
C SER A 44 14.85 -2.88 -15.44
N SER A 45 15.57 -3.56 -14.54
CA SER A 45 16.86 -4.20 -14.85
C SER A 45 16.78 -5.70 -15.16
N GLN A 46 15.63 -6.35 -15.00
CA GLN A 46 15.49 -7.82 -15.11
C GLN A 46 14.26 -8.25 -15.90
N LEU A 47 13.94 -7.53 -16.97
CA LEU A 47 12.82 -7.88 -17.84
C LEU A 47 13.14 -9.15 -18.63
N ASP A 48 12.40 -10.22 -18.35
CA ASP A 48 12.27 -11.35 -19.27
C ASP A 48 11.42 -10.89 -20.46
N ASP A 49 12.07 -10.21 -21.41
CA ASP A 49 11.42 -9.62 -22.58
C ASP A 49 10.62 -10.66 -23.36
N ALA A 50 10.94 -11.96 -23.25
CA ALA A 50 10.27 -13.04 -23.96
C ALA A 50 8.79 -13.24 -23.57
N PHE A 51 8.38 -12.82 -22.38
CA PHE A 51 6.99 -12.94 -21.91
C PHE A 51 6.28 -11.57 -21.78
N SER A 52 7.04 -10.48 -21.91
CA SER A 52 6.56 -9.10 -21.76
C SER A 52 6.51 -8.31 -23.08
N LYS A 53 7.45 -8.53 -24.01
CA LYS A 53 7.60 -7.78 -25.27
C LYS A 53 7.68 -8.67 -26.51
N THR A 54 8.54 -9.68 -26.49
CA THR A 54 8.84 -10.59 -27.60
C THR A 54 8.28 -11.96 -27.28
N SER A 55 6.97 -12.10 -27.43
CA SER A 55 6.25 -13.32 -27.05
C SER A 55 6.87 -14.62 -27.59
N PHE A 56 6.63 -15.70 -26.85
CA PHE A 56 7.29 -16.98 -27.05
C PHE A 56 6.56 -17.90 -28.06
N CYS A 57 7.25 -18.29 -29.16
CA CYS A 57 6.70 -19.19 -30.20
C CYS A 57 7.02 -20.70 -30.01
N SER A 58 7.89 -21.11 -29.08
CA SER A 58 8.53 -22.44 -29.18
C SER A 58 7.81 -23.55 -28.40
N ARG A 59 6.81 -24.16 -29.05
CA ARG A 59 5.96 -25.21 -28.47
C ARG A 59 6.71 -26.45 -27.93
N TYR A 60 7.89 -26.76 -28.46
CA TYR A 60 8.66 -27.96 -28.06
C TYR A 60 9.39 -27.84 -26.71
N ARG A 61 9.46 -26.63 -26.11
CA ARG A 61 10.03 -26.39 -24.76
C ARG A 61 9.18 -25.47 -23.89
N GLY A 62 7.90 -25.30 -24.22
CA GLY A 62 7.00 -24.35 -23.55
C GLY A 62 6.92 -24.57 -22.05
N ILE A 63 6.72 -25.81 -21.60
CA ILE A 63 6.60 -26.14 -20.18
C ILE A 63 7.86 -25.76 -19.38
N ASN A 64 9.06 -26.06 -19.89
CA ASN A 64 10.31 -25.71 -19.20
C ASN A 64 10.47 -24.19 -19.09
N ARG A 65 10.11 -23.46 -20.16
CA ARG A 65 10.16 -21.99 -20.14
C ARG A 65 9.11 -21.39 -19.21
N PHE A 66 7.88 -21.93 -19.18
CA PHE A 66 6.86 -21.49 -18.24
C PHE A 66 7.28 -21.71 -16.79
N ASN A 67 7.84 -22.89 -16.47
CA ASN A 67 8.37 -23.18 -15.13
C ASN A 67 9.50 -22.21 -14.75
N LYS A 68 10.45 -21.94 -15.66
CA LYS A 68 11.52 -20.97 -15.41
C LYS A 68 10.99 -19.55 -15.25
N HIS A 69 10.06 -19.15 -16.11
CA HIS A 69 9.46 -17.81 -16.09
C HIS A 69 8.69 -17.56 -14.79
N GLN A 70 7.86 -18.50 -14.35
CA GLN A 70 7.07 -18.35 -13.13
C GLN A 70 7.94 -18.16 -11.88
N MET A 71 9.16 -18.71 -11.89
CA MET A 71 10.13 -18.54 -10.80
C MET A 71 11.03 -17.30 -10.98
N SER A 72 10.88 -16.57 -12.08
CA SER A 72 11.66 -15.36 -12.33
C SER A 72 11.23 -14.22 -11.40
N LYS A 73 12.20 -13.38 -11.02
CA LYS A 73 11.92 -12.20 -10.20
C LYS A 73 10.93 -11.25 -10.87
N SER A 74 11.05 -11.04 -12.18
CA SER A 74 10.13 -10.19 -12.95
C SER A 74 8.69 -10.69 -12.85
N HIS A 75 8.45 -12.00 -12.96
CA HIS A 75 7.13 -12.57 -12.77
C HIS A 75 6.62 -12.37 -11.36
N ILE A 76 7.41 -12.71 -10.34
CA ILE A 76 7.01 -12.58 -8.93
C ILE A 76 6.64 -11.13 -8.61
N LEU A 77 7.48 -10.17 -8.99
CA LEU A 77 7.25 -8.75 -8.74
C LEU A 77 6.06 -8.20 -9.51
N SER A 78 5.86 -8.63 -10.76
CA SER A 78 4.70 -8.21 -11.57
C SER A 78 3.39 -8.78 -11.02
N THR A 79 3.40 -10.06 -10.61
CA THR A 79 2.26 -10.71 -9.96
C THR A 79 1.96 -10.08 -8.61
N GLN A 80 2.97 -9.73 -7.82
CA GLN A 80 2.79 -9.00 -6.56
C GLN A 80 2.18 -7.62 -6.81
N ALA A 81 2.72 -6.85 -7.75
CA ALA A 81 2.17 -5.53 -8.06
C ALA A 81 0.72 -5.60 -8.56
N MET A 82 0.38 -6.63 -9.32
CA MET A 82 -1.01 -6.89 -9.70
C MET A 82 -1.89 -7.20 -8.49
N ALA A 83 -1.43 -8.05 -7.58
CA ALA A 83 -2.15 -8.35 -6.35
C ALA A 83 -2.33 -7.09 -5.48
N ASP A 84 -1.29 -6.29 -5.34
CA ASP A 84 -1.34 -5.02 -4.62
C ASP A 84 -2.35 -4.08 -5.26
N TYR A 85 -2.34 -3.94 -6.59
CA TYR A 85 -3.30 -3.14 -7.34
C TYR A 85 -4.75 -3.60 -7.10
N LEU A 86 -5.02 -4.91 -7.17
CA LEU A 86 -6.36 -5.47 -6.94
C LEU A 86 -6.84 -5.33 -5.49
N ASN A 87 -5.91 -5.35 -4.53
CA ASN A 87 -6.19 -5.18 -3.11
C ASN A 87 -6.16 -3.70 -2.67
N THR A 88 -5.79 -2.78 -3.56
CA THR A 88 -5.72 -1.35 -3.27
C THR A 88 -7.14 -0.78 -3.17
N THR A 89 -7.43 -0.12 -2.04
CA THR A 89 -8.68 0.62 -1.87
C THR A 89 -8.68 1.90 -2.71
N SER A 90 -9.86 2.40 -3.08
CA SER A 90 -9.96 3.61 -3.91
C SER A 90 -9.25 4.79 -3.24
N ILE A 91 -8.76 5.74 -4.06
CA ILE A 91 -8.09 6.94 -3.57
C ILE A 91 -8.95 7.66 -2.51
N ASP A 92 -10.25 7.74 -2.74
CA ASP A 92 -11.21 8.33 -1.80
C ASP A 92 -11.22 7.62 -0.45
N GLN A 93 -11.21 6.28 -0.45
CA GLN A 93 -11.14 5.50 0.79
C GLN A 93 -9.81 5.71 1.52
N GLN A 94 -8.69 5.78 0.80
CA GLN A 94 -7.38 6.04 1.39
C GLN A 94 -7.30 7.43 2.04
N ILE A 95 -7.84 8.45 1.39
CA ILE A 95 -7.92 9.81 1.93
C ILE A 95 -8.78 9.82 3.19
N ASP A 96 -9.92 9.14 3.17
CA ASP A 96 -10.82 9.09 4.33
C ASP A 96 -10.19 8.39 5.53
N ILE A 97 -9.52 7.24 5.32
CA ILE A 97 -8.76 6.55 6.36
C ILE A 97 -7.68 7.46 6.95
N SER A 98 -6.93 8.16 6.09
CA SER A 98 -5.87 9.09 6.50
C SER A 98 -6.42 10.27 7.30
N ARG A 99 -7.55 10.84 6.86
CA ARG A 99 -8.27 11.91 7.55
C ARG A 99 -8.73 11.46 8.94
N LYS A 100 -9.39 10.31 9.05
CA LYS A 100 -9.85 9.74 10.32
C LYS A 100 -8.70 9.52 11.31
N LYS A 101 -7.57 9.02 10.82
CA LYS A 101 -6.34 8.85 11.62
C LYS A 101 -5.79 10.18 12.12
N CYS A 102 -5.76 11.20 11.25
CA CYS A 102 -5.32 12.55 11.62
C CYS A 102 -6.22 13.16 12.71
N ILE A 103 -7.55 13.07 12.55
CA ILE A 103 -8.53 13.57 13.53
C ILE A 103 -8.35 12.86 14.87
N SER A 104 -8.25 11.53 14.89
CA SER A 104 -8.04 10.75 16.11
C SER A 104 -6.75 11.14 16.84
N LYS A 105 -5.67 11.39 16.09
CA LYS A 105 -4.41 11.88 16.65
C LYS A 105 -4.56 13.27 17.25
N CYS A 106 -5.16 14.21 16.50
CA CYS A 106 -5.40 15.57 16.97
C CYS A 106 -6.22 15.59 18.27
N GLU A 107 -7.26 14.74 18.38
CA GLU A 107 -8.04 14.59 19.61
C GLU A 107 -7.20 14.05 20.78
N SER A 108 -6.34 13.06 20.52
CA SER A 108 -5.42 12.52 21.52
C SER A 108 -4.46 13.59 22.04
N ASP A 109 -3.88 14.37 21.13
CA ASP A 109 -2.97 15.48 21.46
C ASP A 109 -3.71 16.59 22.24
N ARG A 110 -4.95 16.90 21.85
CA ARG A 110 -5.81 17.86 22.57
C ARG A 110 -6.06 17.42 24.02
N LEU A 111 -6.37 16.15 24.25
CA LEU A 111 -6.57 15.59 25.59
C LEU A 111 -5.28 15.61 26.42
N ARG A 112 -4.15 15.24 25.81
CA ARG A 112 -2.83 15.31 26.47
C ARG A 112 -2.49 16.74 26.87
N ASN A 113 -2.71 17.71 25.98
CA ASN A 113 -2.45 19.12 26.25
C ASN A 113 -3.34 19.64 27.38
N ARG A 114 -4.61 19.23 27.43
CA ARG A 114 -5.51 19.55 28.55
C ARG A 114 -4.98 19.03 29.89
N GLU A 115 -4.48 17.80 29.93
CA GLU A 115 -3.92 17.22 31.16
C GLU A 115 -2.65 17.97 31.62
N ILE A 116 -1.78 18.35 30.69
CA ILE A 116 -0.59 19.15 31.00
C ILE A 116 -1.00 20.51 31.58
N MET A 117 -1.96 21.19 30.95
CA MET A 117 -2.42 22.49 31.41
C MET A 117 -3.02 22.43 32.82
N LYS A 118 -3.80 21.39 33.15
CA LYS A 118 -4.32 21.18 34.51
C LYS A 118 -3.19 21.13 35.54
N ARG A 119 -2.15 20.32 35.27
CA ARG A 119 -1.00 20.20 36.18
C ARG A 119 -0.24 21.51 36.35
N LEU A 120 -0.07 22.27 35.27
CA LEU A 120 0.58 23.59 35.34
C LEU A 120 -0.24 24.58 36.17
N ILE A 121 -1.56 24.55 36.05
CA ILE A 121 -2.47 25.37 36.88
C ILE A 121 -2.33 24.97 38.34
N ASP A 122 -2.37 23.68 38.67
CA ASP A 122 -2.26 23.19 40.04
C ASP A 122 -0.92 23.59 40.67
N ILE A 123 0.19 23.46 39.94
CA ILE A 123 1.52 23.91 40.37
C ILE A 123 1.50 25.43 40.61
N THR A 124 0.94 26.21 39.68
CA THR A 124 0.86 27.67 39.80
C THR A 124 0.04 28.10 41.02
N LEU A 125 -1.10 27.44 41.26
CA LEU A 125 -1.95 27.69 42.43
C LEU A 125 -1.21 27.34 43.73
N CYS A 126 -0.55 26.19 43.78
CA CYS A 126 0.26 25.76 44.92
C CYS A 126 1.35 26.81 45.22
N LEU A 127 2.14 27.21 44.22
CA LEU A 127 3.19 28.22 44.36
C LEU A 127 2.63 29.59 44.79
N SER A 128 1.48 30.01 44.26
CA SER A 128 0.84 31.28 44.64
C SER A 128 0.29 31.27 46.07
N SER A 129 -0.18 30.10 46.55
CA SER A 129 -0.65 29.93 47.91
C SER A 129 0.49 29.92 48.93
N VAL A 130 1.68 29.45 48.52
CA VAL A 130 2.91 29.49 49.32
C VAL A 130 3.50 30.90 49.37
N SER A 131 3.28 31.73 48.35
CA SER A 131 3.91 33.05 48.18
C SER A 131 2.96 34.25 48.31
N SER A 132 1.90 34.19 49.14
CA SER A 132 1.09 35.35 49.60
C SER A 132 0.71 36.47 48.58
N ALA A 133 0.64 36.21 47.28
CA ALA A 133 0.32 37.19 46.23
C ALA A 133 -1.13 37.07 45.74
N VAL A 134 -2.08 37.48 46.59
CA VAL A 134 -3.54 37.30 46.42
C VAL A 134 -4.10 38.02 45.18
N GLU A 135 -3.43 39.06 44.67
CA GLU A 135 -3.95 39.90 43.57
C GLU A 135 -3.74 39.28 42.17
N HIS A 136 -2.58 38.63 41.93
CA HIS A 136 -2.31 37.93 40.65
C HIS A 136 -3.22 36.70 40.46
N ALA A 137 -3.64 36.06 41.55
CA ALA A 137 -4.54 34.91 41.53
C ALA A 137 -5.98 35.25 41.10
N ARG A 138 -6.43 36.52 41.18
CA ARG A 138 -7.74 36.95 40.67
C ARG A 138 -7.77 37.11 39.16
N LEU A 139 -6.73 37.73 38.58
CA LEU A 139 -6.64 37.94 37.13
C LEU A 139 -6.50 36.61 36.38
N LEU A 140 -5.70 35.67 36.90
CA LEU A 140 -5.58 34.33 36.32
C LEU A 140 -6.89 33.54 36.42
N ARG A 141 -7.67 33.70 37.49
CA ARG A 141 -8.99 33.07 37.63
C ARG A 141 -10.02 33.60 36.63
N HIS A 142 -9.95 34.89 36.32
CA HIS A 142 -10.79 35.51 35.30
C HIS A 142 -10.39 35.07 33.87
N ALA A 143 -9.09 34.96 33.60
CA ALA A 143 -8.58 34.38 32.36
C ALA A 143 -8.94 32.89 32.21
N LEU A 144 -8.92 32.13 33.30
CA LEU A 144 -9.35 30.72 33.36
C LEU A 144 -10.84 30.56 33.06
N ASN A 145 -11.71 31.43 33.59
CA ASN A 145 -13.14 31.41 33.29
C ASN A 145 -13.44 31.78 31.82
N TYR A 146 -12.68 32.71 31.24
CA TYR A 146 -12.83 33.08 29.84
C TYR A 146 -12.42 31.94 28.89
N TYR A 147 -11.36 31.19 29.22
CA TYR A 147 -10.93 30.01 28.47
C TYR A 147 -11.87 28.80 28.61
N GLN A 148 -12.57 28.66 29.73
CA GLN A 148 -13.56 27.60 29.94
C GLN A 148 -14.89 27.88 29.22
N PHE A 149 -15.20 29.15 28.90
CA PHE A 149 -16.45 29.58 28.28
C PHE A 149 -16.39 29.66 26.73
N ILE A 150 -15.18 29.72 26.15
CA ILE A 150 -14.96 29.86 24.69
C ILE A 150 -14.68 28.51 23.98
N ILE A 151 -14.59 27.39 24.70
CA ILE A 151 -14.25 26.04 24.16
C ILE A 151 -15.28 25.00 24.58
#